data_AF-A0A5D0MZ38-F1
#
_entry.id   AF-A0A5D0MZ38-F1
#
_cell.length_a   1.000
_cell.length_b   1.000
_cell.length_c   1.000
_cell.angle_alpha   90.00
_cell.angle_beta   90.00
_cell.angle_gamma   90.00
#
_symmetry.space_group_name_H-M   'P 1'
#
loop_
_entity.id
_entity.type
_entity.pdbx_description
1 polymer ?
#
loop_
_entity_poly.entity_id
_entity_poly.type
_entity_poly.pdbx_seq_one_letter_code
_entity_poly.pdbx_strand_id
1 'polypeptide(L)' 'MKNIESLLLHHGYEPDSTGARAVPIYQTTSYVFKSVEHAANLFDLKEFGNIYSR' A
#
# COMPACT_ATOMS: atom_id res chain seq x y z
N MET A 1 -8.03 -23.32 8.83
CA MET A 1 -7.89 -22.83 7.45
C MET A 1 -9.02 -21.84 7.21
N LYS A 2 -8.77 -20.59 6.79
CA LYS A 2 -9.86 -19.63 6.50
C LYS A 2 -10.71 -20.16 5.35
N ASN A 3 -12.03 -19.95 5.40
CA ASN A 3 -12.92 -20.35 4.32
C ASN A 3 -12.60 -19.55 3.03
N ILE A 4 -12.71 -20.17 1.85
CA ILE A 4 -12.39 -19.54 0.57
C ILE A 4 -13.28 -18.31 0.35
N GLU A 5 -14.56 -18.41 0.68
CA GLU A 5 -15.56 -17.34 0.56
C GLU A 5 -15.14 -16.10 1.37
N SER A 6 -14.55 -16.31 2.55
CA SER A 6 -14.03 -15.20 3.37
C SER A 6 -12.76 -14.60 2.78
N LEU A 7 -11.91 -15.40 2.15
CA LEU A 7 -10.71 -14.89 1.48
C LEU A 7 -11.07 -14.04 0.26
N LEU A 8 -12.03 -14.49 -0.55
CA LEU A 8 -12.51 -13.74 -1.72
C LEU A 8 -13.05 -12.35 -1.37
N LEU A 9 -13.62 -12.18 -0.18
CA LEU A 9 -14.21 -10.92 0.26
C LEU A 9 -13.28 -10.02 1.08
N HIS A 10 -12.32 -10.59 1.83
CA HIS A 10 -11.58 -9.84 2.84
C HIS A 10 -10.06 -9.92 2.72
N HIS A 11 -9.52 -10.78 1.86
CA HIS A 11 -8.06 -10.91 1.75
C HIS A 11 -7.44 -9.73 0.98
N GLY A 12 -6.22 -9.34 1.37
CA GLY A 12 -5.41 -8.34 0.67
C GLY A 12 -5.61 -6.89 1.12
N TYR A 13 -6.56 -6.61 2.01
CA TYR A 13 -6.76 -5.26 2.55
C TYR A 13 -7.25 -5.30 4.01
N GLU A 14 -6.63 -4.49 4.86
CA GLU A 14 -7.12 -4.16 6.19
C GLU A 14 -7.40 -2.65 6.23
N PRO A 15 -8.54 -2.20 6.80
CA PRO A 15 -8.85 -0.78 6.90
C PRO A 15 -7.72 0.03 7.56
N ASP A 16 -7.38 1.15 6.95
CA ASP A 16 -6.44 2.11 7.52
C ASP A 16 -7.11 3.00 8.57
N SER A 17 -6.42 4.07 9.00
CA SER A 17 -6.94 5.01 9.99
C SER A 17 -8.23 5.74 9.58
N THR A 18 -8.63 5.70 8.31
CA THR A 18 -9.92 6.27 7.86
C THR A 18 -11.10 5.38 8.20
N GLY A 19 -10.87 4.09 8.47
CA GLY A 19 -11.93 3.11 8.76
C GLY A 19 -12.74 2.67 7.53
N ALA A 20 -12.36 3.09 6.32
CA ALA A 20 -13.03 2.65 5.10
C ALA A 20 -12.87 1.12 4.92
N ARG A 21 -13.99 0.43 4.68
CA ARG A 21 -13.94 -1.01 4.38
C ARG A 21 -13.66 -1.30 2.91
N ALA A 22 -14.16 -0.44 2.02
CA ALA A 22 -13.84 -0.50 0.60
C ALA A 22 -12.43 0.04 0.38
N VAL A 23 -11.66 -0.63 -0.48
CA VAL A 23 -10.30 -0.20 -0.84
C VAL A 23 -10.35 1.16 -1.56
N PRO A 24 -9.62 2.18 -1.10
CA PRO A 24 -9.56 3.46 -1.79
C PRO A 24 -8.92 3.34 -3.18
N ILE A 25 -9.39 4.16 -4.13
CA ILE A 25 -8.75 4.29 -5.43
C ILE A 25 -7.65 5.36 -5.32
N TYR A 26 -6.39 4.92 -5.22
CA TYR A 26 -5.22 5.81 -5.25
C TYR A 26 -4.89 6.22 -6.70
N GLN A 27 -5.68 7.15 -7.25
CA GLN A 27 -5.52 7.63 -8.63
C GLN A 27 -4.35 8.62 -8.78
N THR A 28 -3.13 8.11 -8.67
CA THR A 28 -1.88 8.86 -8.79
C THR A 28 -0.83 8.06 -9.57
N THR A 29 0.13 8.76 -10.14
CA THR A 29 1.31 8.16 -10.79
C THR A 29 2.54 8.11 -9.88
N SER A 30 2.57 8.92 -8.82
CA SER A 30 3.75 9.17 -7.98
C SER A 30 3.37 9.43 -6.52
N TYR A 31 4.34 9.18 -5.62
CA TYR A 31 4.20 9.36 -4.17
C TYR A 31 5.30 10.28 -3.63
N VAL A 32 4.97 11.13 -2.67
CA VAL A 32 5.91 12.09 -2.05
C VAL A 32 6.83 11.37 -1.08
N PHE A 33 8.14 11.58 -1.20
CA PHE A 33 9.11 11.09 -0.23
C PHE A 33 9.16 11.96 1.02
N LYS A 34 9.34 11.32 2.18
CA LYS A 34 9.46 12.03 3.47
C LYS A 34 10.77 12.83 3.58
N SER A 35 11.82 12.38 2.89
CA SER A 35 13.15 13.01 2.81
C SER A 35 13.94 12.43 1.63
N VAL A 36 15.09 13.03 1.31
CA VAL A 36 16.03 12.47 0.32
C VAL A 36 16.55 11.09 0.74
N GLU A 37 16.82 10.90 2.04
CA GLU A 37 17.24 9.62 2.60
C GLU A 37 16.16 8.53 2.45
N HIS A 38 14.90 8.87 2.72
CA HIS A 38 13.77 7.95 2.51
C HIS A 38 13.66 7.54 1.03
N ALA A 39 13.84 8.47 0.09
CA ALA A 39 13.88 8.13 -1.33
C ALA A 39 15.01 7.14 -1.64
N ALA A 40 16.24 7.43 -1.19
CA ALA A 40 17.38 6.55 -1.41
C ALA A 40 17.14 5.13 -0.85
N ASN A 41 16.58 5.03 0.36
CA ASN A 41 16.28 3.74 0.97
C ASN A 41 15.21 2.93 0.23
N LEU A 42 14.19 3.58 -0.33
CA LEU A 42 13.20 2.89 -1.18
C LEU A 42 13.83 2.35 -2.47
N PHE A 43 14.71 3.12 -3.11
CA PHE A 43 15.40 2.69 -4.34
C PHE A 43 16.47 1.61 -4.10
N ASP A 44 17.11 1.62 -2.94
CA ASP A 44 18.08 0.59 -2.49
C ASP A 44 17.39 -0.66 -1.90
N LEU A 45 16.05 -0.70 -1.86
CA LEU A 45 15.25 -1.78 -1.25
C LEU A 45 15.54 -2.01 0.25
N LYS A 46 16.04 -0.97 0.94
CA LYS A 46 16.28 -0.96 2.39
C LYS A 46 15.00 -0.67 3.18
N GLU A 47 14.05 0.03 2.56
CA GLU A 47 12.72 0.33 3.12
C GLU A 47 11.64 -0.07 2.10
N PHE A 48 10.49 -0.53 2.60
CA PHE A 48 9.32 -0.79 1.75
C PHE A 48 8.43 0.45 1.66
N GLY A 49 7.96 0.76 0.46
CA GLY A 49 7.06 1.88 0.22
C GLY A 49 6.83 2.11 -1.26
N ASN A 50 5.98 3.09 -1.58
CA ASN A 50 5.63 3.41 -2.96
C ASN A 50 6.64 4.39 -3.55
N ILE A 51 7.01 4.19 -4.83
CA ILE A 51 7.88 5.09 -5.60
C ILE A 51 7.08 5.66 -6.78
N TYR A 52 6.75 4.79 -7.73
CA TYR A 52 5.92 5.06 -8.90
C TYR A 52 4.92 3.92 -9.09
N SER A 53 3.77 4.18 -9.71
CA SER A 53 2.68 3.19 -9.81
C SER A 53 2.90 2.08 -10.86
N ARG A 54 3.92 2.22 -11.74
CA ARG A 54 4.24 1.28 -12.83
C ARG A 54 4.94 0.02 -12.32
#